data_AF-A0AA38C7E6-F1
#
_entry.id   AF-A0AA38C7E6-F1
#
_cell.length_a   1.000
_cell.length_b   1.000
_cell.length_c   1.000
_cell.angle_alpha   90.00
_cell.angle_beta   90.00
_cell.angle_gamma   90.00
#
_symmetry.space_group_name_H-M   'P 1'
#
loop_
_entity.id
_entity.type
_entity.pdbx_description
1 polymer ?
#
loop_
_entity_poly.entity_id
_entity_poly.type
_entity_poly.pdbx_seq_one_letter_code
_entity_poly.pdbx_strand_id
1 'polypeptide(L)'
;PPSCTSGKKIWRRWVPLCWTGCKLWGNTLLISLDELVKDGLLSKEELPEPKPVERIDFTSVTRIKDPLIAKAAKRLVNSTGELKHELELFRRAPEVLGWLEDAALFAAIDNSLDAYSWSDWPKPLRDRHLVALELIYEKEKEFIDIFIAQQFLFQRQWKAVHRYAQKKGIRIIGDMPIYVGGHSADVWANRSQFQLNKTGRPTLVSGVPPDAFSETGQLWG
;
A
#
# COMPACT_ATOMS: atom_id res chain seq x y z
N PRO A 1 14.97 26.68 -7.57
CA PRO A 1 14.13 26.17 -6.45
C PRO A 1 13.52 24.78 -6.75
N PRO A 2 14.25 23.69 -6.49
CA PRO A 2 13.71 22.34 -6.59
C PRO A 2 13.79 21.64 -5.22
N SER A 3 12.73 21.72 -4.40
CA SER A 3 12.66 20.94 -3.15
C SER A 3 11.23 20.67 -2.64
N CYS A 4 10.20 20.99 -3.40
CA CYS A 4 8.81 20.90 -2.93
C CYS A 4 8.05 19.63 -3.38
N THR A 5 8.63 18.79 -4.25
CA THR A 5 7.97 17.60 -4.79
C THR A 5 8.14 16.35 -3.93
N SER A 6 9.34 16.13 -3.34
CA SER A 6 9.59 14.93 -2.50
C SER A 6 8.77 14.92 -1.21
N GLY A 7 8.56 16.09 -0.59
CA GLY A 7 7.76 16.21 0.63
C GLY A 7 6.28 15.84 0.45
N LYS A 8 5.69 16.12 -0.73
CA LYS A 8 4.26 15.83 -0.98
C LYS A 8 3.97 14.34 -1.20
N LYS A 9 4.89 13.57 -1.80
CA LYS A 9 4.77 12.09 -1.89
C LYS A 9 4.85 11.44 -0.50
N ILE A 10 5.70 12.00 0.38
CA ILE A 10 5.84 11.53 1.76
C ILE A 10 4.55 11.78 2.54
N TRP A 11 4.01 13.02 2.59
CA TRP A 11 2.83 13.35 3.41
C TRP A 11 1.58 12.48 3.12
N ARG A 12 1.34 12.08 1.87
CA ARG A 12 0.18 11.26 1.49
C ARG A 12 0.30 9.78 1.90
N ARG A 13 1.50 9.30 2.24
CA ARG A 13 1.75 7.93 2.69
C ARG A 13 1.32 7.68 4.14
N TRP A 14 1.01 8.71 4.92
CA TRP A 14 0.89 8.62 6.38
C TRP A 14 -0.49 8.85 6.95
N VAL A 15 -1.41 9.43 6.16
CA VAL A 15 -2.78 9.71 6.60
C VAL A 15 -3.66 8.51 6.25
N PRO A 16 -4.25 7.80 7.23
CA PRO A 16 -5.10 6.63 6.96
C PRO A 16 -6.27 6.93 6.00
N LEU A 17 -6.76 8.18 6.02
CA LEU A 17 -7.86 8.67 5.18
C LEU A 17 -7.43 9.25 3.82
N CYS A 18 -6.14 9.55 3.62
CA CYS A 18 -5.60 10.15 2.39
C CYS A 18 -4.44 9.31 1.83
N TRP A 19 -4.48 8.00 2.09
CA TRP A 19 -3.47 7.05 1.68
C TRP A 19 -3.35 7.02 0.15
N THR A 20 -2.14 7.21 -0.38
CA THR A 20 -1.81 7.00 -1.80
C THR A 20 -1.77 5.52 -2.22
N GLY A 21 -2.26 4.62 -1.36
CA GLY A 21 -2.38 3.19 -1.63
C GLY A 21 -3.81 2.78 -1.98
N CYS A 22 -3.93 1.58 -2.55
CA CYS A 22 -5.22 0.91 -2.72
C CYS A 22 -5.93 0.77 -1.36
N LYS A 23 -7.25 0.99 -1.33
CA LYS A 23 -8.13 0.86 -0.15
C LYS A 23 -8.03 -0.51 0.53
N LEU A 24 -7.55 -1.53 -0.19
CA LEU A 24 -7.45 -2.91 0.27
C LEU A 24 -6.05 -3.29 0.75
N TRP A 25 -5.09 -2.36 0.77
CA TRP A 25 -3.73 -2.62 1.19
C TRP A 25 -3.48 -2.39 2.66
N GLY A 26 -2.70 -3.31 3.24
CA GLY A 26 -2.18 -3.18 4.58
C GLY A 26 -1.04 -2.18 4.68
N ASN A 27 -1.05 -1.37 5.74
CA ASN A 27 0.10 -0.56 6.10
C ASN A 27 1.24 -1.45 6.60
N THR A 28 2.27 -1.64 5.77
CA THR A 28 3.42 -2.49 6.06
C THR A 28 4.18 -2.06 7.31
N LEU A 29 4.09 -0.79 7.73
CA LEU A 29 4.73 -0.32 8.95
C LEU A 29 4.11 -0.89 10.23
N LEU A 30 2.92 -1.47 10.15
CA LEU A 30 2.30 -2.19 11.26
C LEU A 30 2.84 -3.63 11.41
N ILE A 31 3.65 -4.11 10.45
CA ILE A 31 4.31 -5.41 10.56
C ILE A 31 5.28 -5.37 11.75
N SER A 32 5.09 -6.29 12.69
CA SER A 32 5.96 -6.51 13.84
C SER A 32 7.26 -7.17 13.39
N LEU A 33 8.40 -6.55 13.72
CA LEU A 33 9.72 -7.11 13.42
C LEU A 33 10.03 -8.32 14.31
N ASP A 34 9.55 -8.32 15.55
CA ASP A 34 9.71 -9.45 16.47
C ASP A 34 9.02 -10.72 15.96
N GLU A 35 7.83 -10.58 15.37
CA GLU A 35 7.14 -11.72 14.75
C GLU A 35 7.90 -12.21 13.50
N LEU A 36 8.53 -11.33 12.72
CA LEU A 36 9.40 -11.75 11.60
C LEU A 36 10.64 -12.51 12.09
N VAL A 37 11.16 -12.21 13.27
CA VAL A 37 12.23 -12.99 13.90
C VAL A 37 11.74 -14.37 14.31
N LYS A 38 10.53 -14.48 14.88
CA LYS A 38 9.91 -15.78 15.23
C LYS A 38 9.66 -16.65 14.00
N ASP A 39 9.25 -16.03 12.89
CA ASP A 39 9.07 -16.70 11.60
C ASP A 39 10.41 -17.04 10.90
N GLY A 40 11.56 -16.67 11.49
CA GLY A 40 12.90 -16.96 10.94
C GLY A 40 13.28 -16.10 9.73
N LEU A 41 12.52 -15.04 9.44
CA LEU A 41 12.77 -14.13 8.31
C LEU A 41 13.74 -13.01 8.66
N LEU A 42 13.89 -12.67 9.95
CA LEU A 42 14.89 -11.75 10.47
C LEU A 42 15.67 -12.41 11.61
N SER A 43 16.88 -11.93 11.88
CA SER A 43 17.63 -12.32 13.08
C SER A 43 17.51 -11.24 14.16
N LYS A 44 17.77 -11.61 15.42
CA LYS A 44 17.63 -10.67 16.56
C LYS A 44 18.63 -9.52 16.47
N GLU A 45 19.79 -9.78 15.88
CA GLU A 45 20.89 -8.82 15.72
C GLU A 45 20.57 -7.75 14.68
N GLU A 46 19.59 -8.00 13.81
CA GLU A 46 19.11 -7.04 12.80
C GLU A 46 18.08 -6.07 13.35
N LEU A 47 17.55 -6.32 14.55
CA LEU A 47 16.54 -5.46 15.15
C LEU A 47 17.15 -4.14 15.64
N PRO A 48 16.47 -3.01 15.41
CA PRO A 48 16.91 -1.74 15.96
C PRO A 48 16.75 -1.74 17.48
N GLU A 49 17.62 -1.00 18.18
CA GLU A 49 17.48 -0.82 19.62
C GLU A 49 16.13 -0.17 19.98
N PRO A 50 15.42 -0.70 21.00
CA PRO A 50 14.18 -0.10 21.46
C PRO A 50 14.40 1.33 21.92
N LYS A 51 13.68 2.29 21.34
CA LYS A 51 13.69 3.69 21.77
C LYS A 51 12.32 4.07 22.28
N PRO A 52 12.17 4.45 23.57
CA PRO A 52 10.92 5.00 24.05
C PRO A 52 10.68 6.33 23.33
N VAL A 53 9.53 6.43 22.69
CA VAL A 53 9.09 7.65 21.99
C VAL A 53 7.69 7.98 22.45
N GLU A 54 7.46 9.23 22.86
CA GLU A 54 6.12 9.71 23.19
C GLU A 54 5.30 10.01 21.92
N ARG A 55 5.97 10.36 20.82
CA ARG A 55 5.38 10.65 19.52
C ARG A 55 6.09 9.90 18.41
N ILE A 56 5.31 9.37 17.47
CA ILE A 56 5.83 8.64 16.32
C ILE A 56 6.27 9.65 15.25
N ASP A 57 7.58 9.69 14.97
CA ASP A 57 8.08 10.27 13.72
C ASP A 57 8.04 9.21 12.63
N PHE A 58 7.00 9.29 11.82
CA PHE A 58 6.78 8.42 10.67
C PHE A 58 7.97 8.37 9.71
N THR A 59 8.63 9.51 9.44
CA THR A 59 9.79 9.55 8.53
C THR A 59 10.92 8.66 9.05
N SER A 60 11.22 8.78 10.34
CA SER A 60 12.22 7.93 11.00
C SER A 60 11.81 6.46 11.03
N VAL A 61 10.53 6.17 11.31
CA VAL A 61 10.01 4.79 11.34
C VAL A 61 10.13 4.12 9.97
N THR A 62 9.75 4.77 8.87
CA THR A 62 9.93 4.19 7.53
C THR A 62 11.40 3.96 7.21
N ARG A 63 12.27 4.93 7.50
CA ARG A 63 13.71 4.78 7.21
C ARG A 63 14.32 3.56 7.92
N ILE A 64 13.82 3.21 9.10
CA ILE A 64 14.29 2.06 9.87
C ILE A 64 13.58 0.76 9.45
N LYS A 65 12.25 0.78 9.34
CA LYS A 65 11.44 -0.44 9.14
C LYS A 65 11.37 -0.91 7.69
N ASP A 66 11.26 0.00 6.72
CA ASP A 66 11.08 -0.39 5.31
C ASP A 66 12.22 -1.31 4.82
N PRO A 67 13.51 -1.02 5.08
CA PRO A 67 14.60 -1.90 4.65
C PRO A 67 14.53 -3.29 5.30
N LEU A 68 14.16 -3.38 6.58
CA LEU A 68 14.05 -4.64 7.31
C LEU A 68 12.87 -5.48 6.81
N ILE A 69 11.72 -4.86 6.57
CA ILE A 69 10.54 -5.51 6.01
C ILE A 69 10.82 -5.99 4.58
N ALA A 70 11.47 -5.17 3.75
CA ALA A 70 11.88 -5.57 2.41
C ALA A 70 12.86 -6.75 2.44
N LYS A 71 13.82 -6.75 3.38
CA LYS A 71 14.76 -7.86 3.58
C LYS A 71 14.04 -9.15 3.98
N ALA A 72 13.09 -9.07 4.92
CA ALA A 72 12.28 -10.21 5.34
C ALA A 72 11.42 -10.76 4.20
N ALA A 73 10.77 -9.88 3.43
CA ALA A 73 10.00 -10.26 2.25
C ALA A 73 10.88 -10.92 1.18
N LYS A 74 12.08 -10.40 0.92
CA LYS A 74 13.03 -11.00 -0.02
C LYS A 74 13.48 -12.40 0.44
N ARG A 75 13.76 -12.59 1.73
CA ARG A 75 14.07 -13.90 2.30
C ARG A 75 12.90 -14.87 2.15
N LEU A 76 11.66 -14.40 2.41
CA LEU A 76 10.45 -15.20 2.23
C LEU A 76 10.28 -15.65 0.77
N VAL A 77 10.42 -14.72 -0.19
CA VAL A 77 10.26 -15.01 -1.63
C VAL A 77 11.26 -16.08 -2.09
N ASN A 78 12.48 -16.06 -1.57
CA ASN A 78 13.57 -16.99 -1.90
C ASN A 78 13.60 -18.27 -1.04
N SER A 79 12.74 -18.36 -0.02
CA SER A 79 12.66 -19.54 0.85
C SER A 79 11.90 -20.69 0.16
N THR A 80 12.08 -21.91 0.65
CA THR A 80 11.43 -23.13 0.14
C THR A 80 10.58 -23.86 1.19
N GLY A 81 10.20 -23.17 2.27
CA GLY A 81 9.45 -23.75 3.39
C GLY A 81 7.93 -23.55 3.32
N GLU A 82 7.24 -23.93 4.40
CA GLU A 82 5.77 -23.78 4.53
C GLU A 82 5.30 -22.34 4.33
N LEU A 83 6.05 -21.36 4.84
CA LEU A 83 5.72 -19.94 4.64
C LEU A 83 5.69 -19.53 3.16
N LYS A 84 6.56 -20.11 2.33
CA LYS A 84 6.53 -19.87 0.88
C LYS A 84 5.26 -20.46 0.27
N HIS A 85 4.86 -21.65 0.71
CA HIS A 85 3.62 -22.26 0.25
C HIS A 85 2.39 -21.42 0.64
N GLU A 86 2.33 -20.93 1.88
CA GLU A 86 1.28 -20.03 2.33
C GLU A 86 1.22 -18.72 1.52
N LEU A 87 2.38 -18.16 1.16
CA LEU A 87 2.46 -16.98 0.29
C LEU A 87 1.86 -17.25 -1.09
N GLU A 88 2.19 -18.38 -1.72
CA GLU A 88 1.63 -18.74 -3.03
C GLU A 88 0.11 -19.01 -2.95
N LEU A 89 -0.37 -19.62 -1.86
CA LEU A 89 -1.80 -19.78 -1.61
C LEU A 89 -2.49 -18.43 -1.44
N PHE A 90 -1.90 -17.51 -0.68
CA PHE A 90 -2.42 -16.15 -0.53
C PHE A 90 -2.51 -15.44 -1.88
N ARG A 91 -1.45 -15.46 -2.69
CA ARG A 91 -1.43 -14.80 -4.01
C ARG A 91 -2.52 -15.31 -4.94
N ARG A 92 -2.88 -16.60 -4.86
CA ARG A 92 -3.92 -17.24 -5.68
C ARG A 92 -5.32 -17.17 -5.08
N ALA A 93 -5.47 -16.64 -3.86
CA ALA A 93 -6.75 -16.64 -3.18
C ALA A 93 -7.73 -15.68 -3.89
N PRO A 94 -8.96 -16.11 -4.23
CA PRO A 94 -9.92 -15.29 -4.95
C PRO A 94 -10.21 -13.94 -4.28
N GLU A 95 -10.16 -13.89 -2.94
CA GLU A 95 -10.38 -12.69 -2.15
C GLU A 95 -9.32 -11.59 -2.33
N VAL A 96 -8.12 -11.93 -2.82
CA VAL A 96 -7.05 -10.95 -3.04
C VAL A 96 -6.62 -10.81 -4.48
N LEU A 97 -6.81 -11.85 -5.30
CA LEU A 97 -6.34 -11.89 -6.68
C LEU A 97 -6.82 -10.69 -7.51
N GLY A 98 -8.07 -10.27 -7.31
CA GLY A 98 -8.67 -9.17 -8.06
C GLY A 98 -8.06 -7.79 -7.78
N TRP A 99 -7.50 -7.56 -6.60
CA TRP A 99 -6.93 -6.25 -6.25
C TRP A 99 -5.41 -6.27 -6.14
N LEU A 100 -4.80 -7.38 -5.70
CA LEU A 100 -3.39 -7.48 -5.28
C LEU A 100 -2.37 -7.39 -6.43
N GLU A 101 -2.72 -7.85 -7.63
CA GLU A 101 -1.85 -7.74 -8.80
C GLU A 101 -1.88 -6.32 -9.38
N ASP A 102 -3.06 -5.72 -9.54
CA ASP A 102 -3.22 -4.35 -10.05
C ASP A 102 -2.52 -3.33 -9.16
N ALA A 103 -2.80 -3.45 -7.88
CA ALA A 103 -1.97 -3.01 -6.79
C ALA A 103 -0.45 -3.06 -7.05
N ALA A 104 0.14 -4.27 -7.05
CA ALA A 104 1.58 -4.43 -7.07
C ALA A 104 2.18 -3.79 -8.33
N LEU A 105 1.48 -3.90 -9.45
CA LEU A 105 1.84 -3.28 -10.72
C LEU A 105 1.77 -1.75 -10.67
N PHE A 106 0.73 -1.19 -10.06
CA PHE A 106 0.61 0.26 -9.84
C PHE A 106 1.79 0.77 -9.01
N ALA A 107 2.13 0.09 -7.91
CA ALA A 107 3.28 0.47 -7.08
C ALA A 107 4.61 0.35 -7.84
N ALA A 108 4.78 -0.68 -8.67
CA ALA A 108 5.97 -0.85 -9.51
C ALA A 108 6.11 0.30 -10.54
N ILE A 109 5.02 0.65 -11.22
CA ILE A 109 5.01 1.75 -12.18
C ILE A 109 5.30 3.08 -11.47
N ASP A 110 4.61 3.37 -10.37
CA ASP A 110 4.77 4.60 -9.58
C ASP A 110 6.20 4.74 -9.03
N ASN A 111 6.84 3.64 -8.64
CA ASN A 111 8.23 3.63 -8.20
C ASN A 111 9.22 3.85 -9.35
N SER A 112 8.90 3.35 -10.55
CA SER A 112 9.77 3.49 -11.73
C SER A 112 9.68 4.87 -12.42
N LEU A 113 8.61 5.62 -12.15
CA LEU A 113 8.34 6.91 -12.79
C LEU A 113 8.35 8.06 -11.78
N ASP A 114 9.09 9.13 -12.08
CA ASP A 114 8.98 10.37 -11.30
C ASP A 114 7.80 11.24 -11.78
N ALA A 115 6.59 10.69 -11.69
CA ALA A 115 5.35 11.40 -11.97
C ALA A 115 4.63 11.79 -10.67
N TYR A 116 3.80 12.83 -10.75
CA TYR A 116 2.95 13.25 -9.62
C TYR A 116 1.68 12.40 -9.48
N SER A 117 1.11 11.98 -10.62
CA SER A 117 -0.10 11.15 -10.68
C SER A 117 -0.03 10.18 -11.85
N TRP A 118 -0.75 9.06 -11.75
CA TRP A 118 -0.88 8.08 -12.84
C TRP A 118 -1.50 8.68 -14.10
N SER A 119 -2.29 9.77 -13.97
CA SER A 119 -2.85 10.49 -15.12
C SER A 119 -1.77 11.09 -16.03
N ASP A 120 -0.59 11.37 -15.47
CA ASP A 120 0.56 11.93 -16.18
C ASP A 120 1.54 10.85 -16.67
N TRP A 121 1.26 9.56 -16.43
CA TRP A 121 2.07 8.46 -16.94
C TRP A 121 2.01 8.38 -18.47
N PRO A 122 3.03 7.76 -19.12
CA PRO A 122 2.97 7.44 -20.53
C PRO A 122 1.67 6.73 -20.90
N LYS A 123 1.06 7.12 -22.02
CA LYS A 123 -0.26 6.63 -22.46
C LYS A 123 -0.42 5.10 -22.33
N PRO A 124 0.55 4.26 -22.76
CA PRO A 124 0.41 2.81 -22.64
C PRO A 124 0.24 2.30 -21.19
N LEU A 125 0.88 2.95 -20.21
CA LEU A 125 0.78 2.59 -18.79
C LEU A 125 -0.47 3.20 -18.13
N ARG A 126 -0.77 4.45 -18.46
CA ARG A 126 -1.99 5.15 -18.00
C ARG A 126 -3.27 4.45 -18.47
N ASP A 127 -3.30 4.03 -19.73
CA ASP A 127 -4.45 3.39 -20.38
C ASP A 127 -4.38 1.85 -20.30
N ARG A 128 -3.43 1.30 -19.53
CA ARG A 128 -3.33 -0.15 -19.22
C ARG A 128 -3.26 -1.04 -20.46
N HIS A 129 -2.45 -0.66 -21.44
CA HIS A 129 -2.19 -1.50 -22.61
C HIS A 129 -1.48 -2.79 -22.17
N LEU A 130 -2.06 -3.94 -22.50
CA LEU A 130 -1.58 -5.27 -22.04
C LEU A 130 -0.07 -5.47 -22.25
N VAL A 131 0.44 -5.20 -23.45
CA VAL A 131 1.86 -5.34 -23.78
C VAL A 131 2.76 -4.46 -22.89
N ALA A 132 2.33 -3.23 -22.58
CA ALA A 132 3.11 -2.35 -21.72
C ALA A 132 3.11 -2.82 -20.26
N LEU A 133 2.00 -3.40 -19.80
CA LEU A 133 1.90 -3.98 -18.46
C LEU A 133 2.75 -5.25 -18.33
N GLU A 134 2.73 -6.12 -19.33
CA GLU A 134 3.59 -7.32 -19.38
C GLU A 134 5.07 -6.97 -19.33
N LEU A 135 5.50 -5.97 -20.11
CA LEU A 135 6.88 -5.48 -20.09
C LEU A 135 7.30 -4.95 -18.71
N ILE A 136 6.43 -4.21 -18.02
CA ILE A 136 6.71 -3.76 -16.65
C ILE A 136 6.72 -4.94 -15.68
N TYR A 137 5.80 -5.89 -15.83
CA TYR A 137 5.74 -7.06 -14.97
C TYR A 137 7.03 -7.88 -15.05
N GLU A 138 7.55 -8.11 -16.24
CA GLU A 138 8.83 -8.81 -16.45
C GLU A 138 10.00 -8.00 -15.90
N LYS A 139 10.06 -6.70 -16.21
CA LYS A 139 11.14 -5.82 -15.79
C LYS A 139 11.21 -5.63 -14.27
N GLU A 140 10.06 -5.45 -13.62
CA GLU A 140 9.93 -5.11 -12.20
C GLU A 140 9.45 -6.32 -11.37
N LYS A 141 9.68 -7.54 -11.87
CA LYS A 141 9.19 -8.79 -11.25
C LYS A 141 9.61 -8.92 -9.79
N GLU A 142 10.88 -8.61 -9.48
CA GLU A 142 11.38 -8.67 -8.10
C GLU A 142 10.64 -7.68 -7.18
N PHE A 143 10.36 -6.47 -7.67
CA PHE A 143 9.61 -5.48 -6.91
C PHE A 143 8.18 -5.96 -6.63
N ILE A 144 7.50 -6.48 -7.65
CA ILE A 144 6.13 -7.00 -7.55
C ILE A 144 6.06 -8.18 -6.56
N ASP A 145 6.99 -9.13 -6.67
CA ASP A 145 7.03 -10.29 -5.76
C ASP A 145 7.30 -9.86 -4.31
N ILE A 146 8.21 -8.89 -4.09
CA ILE A 146 8.46 -8.32 -2.76
C ILE A 146 7.23 -7.59 -2.24
N PHE A 147 6.56 -6.79 -3.06
CA PHE A 147 5.35 -6.06 -2.68
C PHE A 147 4.26 -7.02 -2.20
N ILE A 148 4.01 -8.09 -2.97
CA ILE A 148 3.03 -9.12 -2.63
C ILE A 148 3.41 -9.84 -1.33
N ALA A 149 4.69 -10.18 -1.16
CA ALA A 149 5.18 -10.80 0.06
C ALA A 149 5.01 -9.90 1.30
N GLN A 150 5.20 -8.58 1.17
CA GLN A 150 4.93 -7.63 2.27
C GLN A 150 3.45 -7.61 2.66
N GLN A 151 2.54 -7.62 1.67
CA GLN A 151 1.09 -7.69 1.92
C GLN A 151 0.68 -9.02 2.57
N PHE A 152 1.28 -10.13 2.15
CA PHE A 152 1.11 -11.42 2.81
C PHE A 152 1.54 -11.38 4.28
N LEU A 153 2.73 -10.85 4.58
CA LEU A 153 3.24 -10.74 5.95
C LEU A 153 2.32 -9.90 6.83
N PHE A 154 1.84 -8.76 6.31
CA PHE A 154 0.83 -7.95 6.98
C PHE A 154 -0.44 -8.77 7.27
N GLN A 155 -0.99 -9.43 6.25
CA GLN A 155 -2.23 -10.18 6.37
C GLN A 155 -2.11 -11.35 7.36
N ARG A 156 -0.97 -12.05 7.36
CA ARG A 156 -0.68 -13.15 8.30
C ARG A 156 -0.67 -12.65 9.74
N GLN A 157 0.03 -11.56 10.02
CA GLN A 157 0.09 -10.98 11.36
C GLN A 157 -1.26 -10.39 11.79
N TRP A 158 -1.97 -9.70 10.89
CA TRP A 158 -3.30 -9.16 11.18
C TRP A 158 -4.33 -10.24 11.49
N LYS A 159 -4.33 -11.35 10.72
CA LYS A 159 -5.15 -12.54 11.02
C LYS A 159 -4.82 -13.13 12.40
N ALA A 160 -3.56 -13.13 12.82
CA ALA A 160 -3.18 -13.60 14.15
C ALA A 160 -3.75 -12.71 15.26
N VAL A 161 -3.67 -11.38 15.12
CA VAL A 161 -4.27 -10.40 16.04
C VAL A 161 -5.79 -10.59 16.12
N HIS A 162 -6.45 -10.69 14.96
CA HIS A 162 -7.90 -10.87 14.90
C HIS A 162 -8.35 -12.17 15.57
N ARG A 163 -7.66 -13.30 15.32
CA ARG A 163 -7.93 -14.58 15.99
C ARG A 163 -7.73 -14.48 17.50
N TYR A 164 -6.70 -13.76 17.96
CA TYR A 164 -6.47 -13.57 19.39
C TYR A 164 -7.60 -12.74 20.05
N ALA A 165 -8.02 -11.64 19.40
CA ALA A 165 -9.14 -10.83 19.87
C ALA A 165 -10.43 -11.65 19.98
N GLN A 166 -10.76 -12.44 18.96
CA GLN A 166 -11.93 -13.34 18.97
C GLN A 166 -11.90 -14.34 20.12
N LYS A 167 -10.74 -14.97 20.39
CA LYS A 167 -10.57 -15.89 21.54
C LYS A 167 -10.80 -15.20 22.88
N LYS A 168 -10.64 -13.89 22.96
CA LYS A 168 -10.90 -13.07 24.15
C LYS A 168 -12.30 -12.45 24.17
N GLY A 169 -13.16 -12.78 23.20
CA GLY A 169 -14.49 -12.17 23.06
C GLY A 169 -14.45 -10.70 22.65
N ILE A 170 -13.31 -10.21 22.15
CA ILE A 170 -13.13 -8.83 21.70
C ILE A 170 -13.46 -8.76 20.20
N ARG A 171 -14.31 -7.80 19.83
CA ARG A 171 -14.63 -7.48 18.43
C ARG A 171 -13.81 -6.28 17.98
N ILE A 172 -13.30 -6.33 16.76
CA ILE A 172 -12.56 -5.23 16.12
C ILE A 172 -13.51 -4.55 15.13
N ILE A 173 -13.63 -3.23 15.25
CA ILE A 173 -14.41 -2.40 14.33
C ILE A 173 -13.41 -1.73 13.40
N GLY A 174 -13.53 -1.98 12.09
CA GLY A 174 -12.75 -1.30 11.08
C GLY A 174 -13.35 0.07 10.74
N ASP A 175 -12.56 0.90 10.06
CA ASP A 175 -13.00 2.17 9.49
C ASP A 175 -12.73 2.15 7.98
N MET A 176 -13.70 2.62 7.20
CA MET A 176 -13.64 2.58 5.75
C MET A 176 -14.11 3.93 5.17
N PRO A 177 -13.19 4.74 4.62
CA PRO A 177 -13.56 5.98 3.94
C PRO A 177 -14.52 5.72 2.78
N ILE A 178 -15.49 6.62 2.60
CA ILE A 178 -16.45 6.54 1.50
C ILE A 178 -15.77 6.75 0.14
N TYR A 179 -14.79 7.65 0.07
CA TYR A 179 -14.02 7.94 -1.15
C TYR A 179 -12.62 7.30 -1.11
N VAL A 180 -12.04 7.10 -2.29
CA VAL A 180 -10.64 6.68 -2.48
C VAL A 180 -9.81 7.82 -3.04
N GLY A 181 -8.49 7.78 -2.81
CA GLY A 181 -7.57 8.77 -3.36
C GLY A 181 -7.49 8.69 -4.88
N GLY A 182 -7.44 9.84 -5.56
CA GLY A 182 -7.37 9.90 -7.03
C GLY A 182 -6.10 9.27 -7.62
N HIS A 183 -4.97 9.33 -6.90
CA HIS A 183 -3.73 8.62 -7.25
C HIS A 183 -3.65 7.30 -6.48
N SER A 184 -4.36 6.28 -6.97
CA SER A 184 -4.42 4.95 -6.38
C SER A 184 -4.61 3.87 -7.44
N ALA A 185 -4.25 2.64 -7.09
CA ALA A 185 -4.52 1.47 -7.94
C ALA A 185 -6.03 1.29 -8.16
N ASP A 186 -6.87 1.63 -7.17
CA ASP A 186 -8.33 1.52 -7.27
C ASP A 186 -8.86 2.32 -8.47
N VAL A 187 -8.47 3.59 -8.57
CA VAL A 187 -8.92 4.50 -9.63
C VAL A 187 -8.25 4.16 -10.97
N TRP A 188 -6.94 3.88 -10.95
CA TRP A 188 -6.20 3.56 -12.17
C TRP A 188 -6.68 2.26 -12.86
N ALA A 189 -6.95 1.21 -12.08
CA ALA A 189 -7.41 -0.06 -12.62
C ALA A 189 -8.91 -0.07 -12.95
N ASN A 190 -9.72 0.74 -12.26
CA ASN A 190 -11.19 0.73 -12.38
C ASN A 190 -11.77 2.07 -12.88
N ARG A 191 -11.13 2.70 -13.87
CA ARG A 191 -11.48 4.05 -14.36
C ARG A 191 -12.97 4.25 -14.70
N SER A 192 -13.66 3.22 -15.16
CA SER A 192 -15.10 3.26 -15.50
C SER A 192 -16.01 3.42 -14.28
N GLN A 193 -15.52 3.16 -13.07
CA GLN A 193 -16.26 3.33 -11.82
C GLN A 193 -16.21 4.77 -11.28
N PHE A 194 -15.43 5.65 -11.92
CA PHE A 194 -15.17 7.01 -11.46
C PHE A 194 -15.52 8.04 -12.54
N GLN A 195 -15.89 9.26 -12.11
CA GLN A 195 -16.16 10.38 -13.01
C GLN A 195 -14.85 11.04 -13.48
N LEU A 196 -14.24 10.40 -14.48
CA LEU A 196 -12.97 10.83 -15.07
C LEU A 196 -13.16 11.28 -16.51
N ASN A 197 -12.36 12.26 -16.94
CA ASN A 197 -12.27 12.61 -18.36
C ASN A 197 -11.39 11.60 -19.13
N LYS A 198 -11.29 11.78 -20.45
CA LYS A 198 -10.49 10.89 -21.32
C LYS A 198 -9.01 10.79 -20.92
N THR A 199 -8.46 11.82 -20.27
CA THR A 199 -7.07 11.85 -19.78
C THR A 199 -6.88 11.20 -18.40
N GLY A 200 -7.95 10.74 -17.75
CA GLY A 200 -7.89 10.12 -16.43
C GLY A 200 -8.03 11.10 -15.25
N ARG A 201 -8.26 12.39 -15.51
CA ARG A 201 -8.43 13.40 -14.47
C ARG A 201 -9.90 13.49 -14.00
N PRO A 202 -10.16 13.71 -12.71
CA PRO A 202 -11.52 13.88 -12.19
C PRO A 202 -12.24 15.05 -12.87
N THR A 203 -13.50 14.84 -13.28
CA THR A 203 -14.37 15.93 -13.76
C THR A 203 -15.09 16.63 -12.62
N LEU A 204 -15.36 15.90 -11.53
CA LEU A 204 -15.91 16.38 -10.27
C LEU A 204 -15.11 15.75 -9.13
N VAL A 205 -15.06 16.45 -8.00
CA VAL A 205 -14.36 16.03 -6.78
C VAL A 205 -15.31 16.10 -5.59
N SER A 206 -14.98 15.37 -4.52
CA SER A 206 -15.82 15.30 -3.33
C SER A 206 -15.64 16.54 -2.43
N GLY A 207 -16.70 16.84 -1.69
CA GLY A 207 -16.73 17.90 -0.70
C GLY A 207 -18.08 17.96 0.00
N VAL A 208 -18.19 18.88 0.95
CA VAL A 208 -19.44 19.22 1.63
C VAL A 208 -19.73 20.72 1.43
N PRO A 209 -20.98 21.11 1.18
CA PRO A 209 -21.35 22.51 1.00
C PRO A 209 -21.23 23.29 2.33
N PRO A 210 -21.29 24.64 2.27
CA PRO A 210 -21.45 25.45 3.47
C PRO A 210 -22.63 25.03 4.34
N ASP A 211 -22.48 25.16 5.65
CA ASP A 211 -23.51 24.92 6.65
C ASP A 211 -23.40 25.93 7.82
N ALA A 212 -24.23 25.75 8.86
CA ALA A 212 -24.25 26.64 10.03
C ALA A 212 -22.93 26.63 10.84
N PHE A 213 -22.04 25.66 10.60
CA PHE A 213 -20.75 25.50 11.28
C PHE A 213 -19.55 25.88 10.39
N SER A 214 -19.72 25.89 9.06
CA SER A 214 -18.70 26.29 8.09
C SER A 214 -19.31 27.10 6.94
N GLU A 215 -18.98 28.39 6.86
CA GLU A 215 -19.45 29.29 5.80
C GLU A 215 -18.91 28.93 4.41
N THR A 216 -17.81 28.17 4.32
CA THR A 216 -17.16 27.81 3.04
C THR A 216 -17.30 26.34 2.68
N GLY A 217 -17.88 25.52 3.56
CA GLY A 217 -17.92 24.07 3.39
C GLY A 217 -16.54 23.44 3.45
N GLN A 218 -16.33 22.32 2.73
CA GLN A 218 -15.03 21.67 2.61
C GLN A 218 -14.88 21.05 1.22
N LEU A 219 -13.71 21.20 0.61
CA LEU A 219 -13.32 20.54 -0.64
C LEU A 219 -12.26 19.48 -0.32
N TRP A 220 -12.54 18.22 -0.60
CA TRP A 220 -11.70 17.09 -0.19
C TRP A 220 -10.79 16.56 -1.32
N GLY A 221 -11.08 16.87 -2.58
CA GLY A 221 -10.34 16.42 -3.76
C GLY A 221 -9.78 17.55 -4.60
#